data_AF-A0A8B3NKV7-F1
#
_entry.id   AF-A0A8B3NKV7-F1
#
_cell.length_a   1.000
_cell.length_b   1.000
_cell.length_c   1.000
_cell.angle_alpha   90.00
_cell.angle_beta   90.00
_cell.angle_gamma   90.00
#
_symmetry.space_group_name_H-M   'P 1'
#
loop_
_entity.id
_entity.type
_entity.pdbx_description
1 polymer ?
#
loop_
_entity_poly.entity_id
_entity_poly.type
_entity_poly.pdbx_seq_one_letter_code
_entity_poly.pdbx_strand_id
1 'polypeptide(L)' 'PLVAECFANLECRVVDTRLVNKYNMFVLEVLKAWVDPGQPKPKTIHHVGYGTFVVDGEVIHFESRMP' A
#
# COMPACT_ATOMS: atom_id res chain seq x y z
N PRO A 1 11.57 10.16 0.62
CA PRO A 1 12.32 9.71 -0.59
C PRO A 1 11.63 8.46 -1.14
N LEU A 2 11.83 8.16 -2.43
CA LEU A 2 11.42 6.87 -2.98
C LEU A 2 12.38 5.78 -2.49
N VAL A 3 11.89 4.54 -2.36
CA VAL A 3 12.70 3.35 -2.09
C VAL A 3 12.82 2.57 -3.40
N ALA A 4 14.04 2.40 -3.89
CA ALA A 4 14.29 1.89 -5.24
C ALA A 4 13.95 0.40 -5.38
N GLU A 5 14.04 -0.34 -4.27
CA GLU A 5 13.80 -1.78 -4.20
C GLU A 5 12.30 -2.13 -4.06
N CYS A 6 11.46 -1.16 -3.70
CA CYS A 6 10.02 -1.37 -3.56
C CYS A 6 9.34 -1.41 -4.94
N PHE A 7 8.46 -2.40 -5.15
CA PHE A 7 7.69 -2.53 -6.40
C PHE A 7 6.72 -1.36 -6.65
N ALA A 8 6.34 -0.62 -5.61
CA ALA A 8 5.50 0.56 -5.70
C ALA A 8 5.91 1.63 -4.67
N ASN A 9 5.76 2.90 -5.04
CA ASN A 9 5.92 4.04 -4.15
C ASN A 9 4.76 5.02 -4.37
N LEU A 10 4.21 5.57 -3.28
CA LEU A 10 3.19 6.62 -3.32
C LEU A 10 3.76 7.89 -2.68
N GLU A 11 3.86 8.97 -3.45
CA GLU A 11 4.22 10.29 -2.92
C GLU A 11 2.97 10.96 -2.38
N CYS A 12 3.00 11.33 -1.10
CA CYS A 12 1.82 11.85 -0.41
C CYS A 12 2.09 13.20 0.27
N ARG A 13 1.01 13.99 0.42
CA ARG A 13 0.97 15.18 1.29
C ARG A 13 -0.06 14.97 2.40
N VAL A 14 0.24 15.44 3.61
CA VAL A 14 -0.74 15.49 4.70
C VAL A 14 -1.80 16.55 4.40
N VAL A 15 -3.06 16.13 4.36
CA VAL A 15 -4.21 17.02 4.05
C VAL A 15 -5.17 17.19 5.22
N ASP A 16 -5.14 16.31 6.23
CA ASP A 16 -5.93 16.45 7.45
C ASP A 16 -5.17 15.87 8.67
N THR A 17 -5.11 16.67 9.74
CA THR A 17 -4.42 16.35 10.99
C THR A 17 -5.34 16.33 12.21
N ARG A 18 -6.67 16.50 12.03
CA ARG A 18 -7.64 16.61 13.15
C ARG A 18 -7.60 15.44 14.13
N LEU A 19 -7.16 14.26 13.67
CA LEU A 19 -7.14 13.02 14.44
C LEU A 19 -5.74 12.60 14.91
N VAL A 20 -4.70 13.40 14.63
CA VAL A 20 -3.32 13.09 15.00
C VAL A 20 -3.14 13.04 16.51
N ASN A 21 -3.56 14.08 17.23
CA ASN A 21 -3.35 14.15 18.69
C ASN A 21 -4.08 13.05 19.46
N LYS A 22 -5.19 12.54 18.93
CA LYS A 22 -6.02 11.55 19.62
C LYS A 22 -5.64 10.11 19.27
N TYR A 23 -5.27 9.86 18.00
CA TYR A 23 -5.12 8.50 17.47
C TYR A 23 -3.83 8.28 16.69
N ASN A 24 -2.99 9.30 16.54
CA ASN A 24 -1.85 9.30 15.62
C ASN A 24 -2.24 8.97 14.17
N MET A 25 -3.45 9.37 13.77
CA MET A 25 -4.00 9.09 12.45
C MET A 25 -3.89 10.31 11.53
N PHE A 26 -3.33 10.10 10.34
CA PHE A 26 -3.12 11.12 9.30
C PHE A 26 -3.98 10.79 8.08
N VAL A 27 -4.55 11.80 7.44
CA VAL A 27 -5.14 11.64 6.09
C VAL A 27 -4.18 12.22 5.07
N LEU A 28 -3.91 11.44 4.03
CA LEU A 28 -2.91 11.71 3.01
C LEU A 28 -3.56 11.81 1.62
N GLU A 29 -3.18 12.81 0.85
CA GLU A 29 -3.47 12.91 -0.59
C GLU A 29 -2.29 12.34 -1.38
N VAL A 30 -2.56 11.37 -2.26
CA VAL A 30 -1.56 10.81 -3.18
C VAL A 30 -1.37 11.77 -4.34
N LEU A 31 -0.16 12.31 -4.49
CA LEU A 31 0.20 13.26 -5.53
C LEU A 31 0.78 12.57 -6.77
N LYS A 32 1.56 11.51 -6.55
CA LYS A 32 2.17 10.69 -7.61
C LYS A 32 2.24 9.23 -7.15
N ALA A 33 2.11 8.33 -8.11
CA ALA A 33 2.29 6.90 -7.91
C ALA A 33 3.35 6.38 -8.88
N TRP A 34 4.21 5.50 -8.37
CA TRP A 34 5.27 4.84 -9.11
C TRP A 34 5.12 3.34 -8.97
N VAL A 35 5.37 2.61 -10.05
CA VAL A 35 5.40 1.15 -10.07
C VAL A 35 6.65 0.68 -10.82
N ASP A 36 7.29 -0.36 -10.31
CA ASP A 36 8.39 -1.03 -11.00
C ASP A 36 7.83 -1.97 -12.08
N PRO A 37 8.00 -1.65 -13.38
CA PRO A 37 7.50 -2.50 -14.46
C PRO A 37 8.21 -3.86 -14.54
N GLY A 38 9.39 -4.00 -13.91
CA GLY A 38 10.10 -5.28 -13.79
C GLY A 38 9.44 -6.27 -12.82
N GLN A 39 8.47 -5.82 -12.01
CA GLN A 39 7.76 -6.63 -11.02
C GLN A 39 6.24 -6.61 -11.28
N PRO A 40 5.75 -7.23 -12.37
CA PRO A 40 4.34 -7.12 -12.78
C PRO A 40 3.35 -7.87 -11.87
N LYS A 41 3.83 -8.83 -11.06
CA LYS A 41 3.02 -9.61 -10.11
C LYS A 41 3.77 -9.75 -8.78
N PRO A 42 4.01 -8.64 -8.06
CA PRO A 42 4.74 -8.68 -6.81
C PRO A 42 3.87 -9.38 -5.75
N LYS A 43 4.48 -10.20 -4.91
CA LYS A 43 3.80 -10.73 -3.73
C LYS A 43 3.99 -9.76 -2.57
N THR A 44 2.89 -9.32 -1.97
CA THR A 44 2.94 -8.51 -0.76
C THR A 44 3.02 -9.40 0.48
N ILE A 45 3.39 -8.78 1.60
CA ILE A 45 3.37 -9.40 2.91
C ILE A 45 2.36 -8.68 3.81
N HIS A 46 1.63 -9.47 4.59
CA HIS A 46 0.64 -9.00 5.54
C HIS A 46 1.10 -9.31 6.94
N HIS A 47 1.37 -8.28 7.75
CA HIS A 47 1.77 -8.46 9.13
C HIS A 47 0.58 -8.94 9.97
N VAL A 48 0.74 -10.05 10.70
CA VAL A 48 -0.30 -10.65 11.56
C VAL A 48 0.06 -10.61 13.05
N GLY A 49 1.08 -9.85 13.43
CA GLY A 49 1.51 -9.64 14.81
C GLY A 49 2.79 -10.39 15.18
N TYR A 50 3.50 -9.87 16.17
CA TYR A 50 4.69 -10.48 16.76
C TYR A 50 5.77 -10.90 15.74
N GLY A 51 5.97 -10.11 14.68
CA GLY A 51 6.95 -10.41 13.64
C GLY A 51 6.55 -11.55 12.70
N THR A 52 5.29 -12.00 12.75
CA THR A 52 4.75 -13.01 11.84
C THR A 52 4.09 -12.34 10.64
N PHE A 53 4.34 -12.89 9.46
CA PHE A 53 3.83 -12.37 8.19
C PHE A 53 3.22 -13.49 7.36
N VAL A 54 2.18 -13.14 6.61
CA VAL A 54 1.58 -13.98 5.57
C VAL A 54 1.96 -13.40 4.22
N VAL A 55 2.47 -14.23 3.31
CA VAL A 55 2.74 -13.84 1.93
C VAL A 55 1.47 -14.02 1.10
N ASP A 56 1.20 -13.12 0.16
CA ASP A 56 0.10 -13.27 -0.79
C ASP A 56 0.03 -14.68 -1.41
N GLY A 57 -1.18 -15.23 -1.39
CA GLY A 57 -1.52 -16.54 -1.93
C GLY A 57 -1.87 -16.49 -3.42
N GLU A 58 -2.74 -17.40 -3.83
CA GLU A 58 -3.26 -17.45 -5.20
C GLU A 58 -4.24 -16.31 -5.47
N VAL A 59 -4.11 -15.67 -6.64
CA VAL A 59 -5.08 -14.67 -7.10
C VAL A 59 -6.29 -15.38 -7.69
N ILE A 60 -7.40 -15.35 -6.98
CA ILE A 60 -8.68 -15.92 -7.43
C ILE A 60 -9.47 -14.83 -8.15
N HIS A 61 -9.92 -15.13 -9.37
CA HIS A 61 -10.75 -14.21 -10.16
C HIS A 61 -12.22 -14.58 -10.00
N PHE A 62 -13.03 -13.60 -9.63
CA PHE A 62 -14.49 -13.70 -9.61
C PHE A 62 -15.07 -12.73 -10.64
N GLU A 63 -16.21 -13.10 -11.24
CA GLU A 63 -16.95 -12.20 -12.13
C GLU A 63 -17.34 -10.93 -11.37
N SER A 64 -16.85 -9.79 -11.85
CA SER A 64 -17.15 -8.46 -11.30
C SER A 64 -18.39 -7.89 -11.96
N ARG A 65 -19.26 -7.24 -11.17
CA ARG A 65 -20.34 -6.39 -11.70
C ARG A 65 -19.89 -4.97 -12.03
N MET A 66 -18.66 -4.60 -11.63
CA MET A 66 -18.05 -3.35 -12.06
C MET A 66 -17.40 -3.57 -13.44
N PRO A 67 -17.78 -2.76 -14.45
CA PRO A 67 -17.20 -2.82 -15.78
C PRO A 67 -15.74 -2.39 -15.80
#